data_AF-A0A0S7CQZ2-F1
#
_entry.id   AF-A0A0S7CQZ2-F1
#
_cell.length_a   1.000
_cell.length_b   1.000
_cell.length_c   1.000
_cell.angle_alpha   90.00
_cell.angle_beta   90.00
_cell.angle_gamma   90.00
#
_symmetry.space_group_name_H-M   'P 1'
#
loop_
_entity.id
_entity.type
_entity.pdbx_description
1 polymer ?
#
loop_
_entity_poly.entity_id
_entity_poly.type
_entity_poly.pdbx_seq_one_letter_code
_entity_poly.pdbx_strand_id
1 'polypeptide(L)'
;MNNNELAVSCKDTKSLTGAYRQIVDRYDVATVDLDVEGAALGDIAAADRRAQAVAAIQKERKASGKPLAVWLTLAADPDGLTSQGQVIVAHTLAGGVELEGVNIMTMDFGASKPAAWSMSRAAESARMPPMDSSPPSTATLERTLAAKPFGASLA
;
A
#
# COMPACT_ATOMS: atom_id res chain seq x y z
N MET A 1 2.99 -22.24 -14.36
CA MET A 1 2.14 -21.10 -13.97
C MET A 1 3.09 -19.97 -13.59
N ASN A 2 3.12 -18.88 -14.34
CA ASN A 2 3.95 -17.73 -13.97
C ASN A 2 3.17 -16.90 -12.96
N ASN A 3 3.65 -16.82 -11.72
CA ASN A 3 3.10 -15.99 -10.66
C ASN A 3 3.55 -14.53 -10.85
N ASN A 4 3.24 -13.95 -12.01
CA ASN A 4 3.56 -12.55 -12.28
C ASN A 4 2.37 -11.69 -11.85
N GLU A 5 2.66 -10.64 -11.10
CA GLU A 5 1.67 -9.65 -10.69
C GLU A 5 0.90 -9.11 -11.92
N LEU A 6 -0.41 -8.93 -11.76
CA LEU A 6 -1.30 -8.69 -12.90
C LEU A 6 -1.03 -7.35 -13.57
N ALA A 7 -0.70 -6.29 -12.81
CA ALA A 7 -0.30 -5.03 -13.39
C ALA A 7 1.08 -5.12 -14.07
N VAL A 8 1.99 -6.02 -13.70
CA VAL A 8 3.23 -6.24 -14.47
C VAL A 8 2.91 -6.80 -15.86
N SER A 9 2.00 -7.76 -15.96
CA SER A 9 1.71 -8.47 -17.22
C SER A 9 0.65 -7.80 -18.11
N CYS A 10 -0.40 -7.23 -17.53
CA CYS A 10 -1.54 -6.66 -18.26
C CYS A 10 -1.34 -5.16 -18.54
N LYS A 11 -0.77 -4.82 -19.71
CA LYS A 11 -0.44 -3.42 -20.09
C LYS A 11 -1.65 -2.52 -20.41
N ASP A 12 -2.84 -3.08 -20.55
CA ASP A 12 -4.09 -2.32 -20.76
C ASP A 12 -4.82 -2.05 -19.43
N THR A 13 -4.85 -0.78 -19.01
CA THR A 13 -5.45 -0.38 -17.72
C THR A 13 -6.93 -0.76 -17.63
N LYS A 14 -7.69 -0.68 -18.74
CA LYS A 14 -9.12 -1.00 -18.71
C LYS A 14 -9.36 -2.49 -18.43
N SER A 15 -8.58 -3.36 -19.06
CA SER A 15 -8.61 -4.80 -18.81
C SER A 15 -8.15 -5.14 -17.40
N LEU A 16 -7.12 -4.46 -16.89
CA LEU A 16 -6.66 -4.59 -15.50
C LEU A 16 -7.77 -4.22 -14.50
N THR A 17 -8.42 -3.07 -14.67
CA THR A 17 -9.57 -2.65 -13.86
C THR A 17 -10.68 -3.68 -13.91
N GLY A 18 -11.02 -4.18 -15.10
CA GLY A 18 -12.05 -5.21 -15.26
C GLY A 18 -11.73 -6.49 -14.49
N ALA A 19 -10.47 -6.93 -14.53
CA ALA A 19 -10.01 -8.13 -13.82
C ALA A 19 -10.05 -7.96 -12.29
N TYR A 20 -9.52 -6.86 -11.76
CA TYR A 20 -9.59 -6.56 -10.33
C TYR A 20 -11.03 -6.41 -9.85
N ARG A 21 -11.87 -5.68 -10.60
CA ARG A 21 -13.28 -5.49 -10.28
C ARG A 21 -14.02 -6.83 -10.22
N GLN A 22 -13.72 -7.76 -11.13
CA GLN A 22 -14.36 -9.08 -11.12
C GLN A 22 -14.16 -9.81 -9.78
N ILE A 23 -12.99 -9.68 -9.16
CA ILE A 23 -12.71 -10.29 -7.86
C ILE A 23 -13.47 -9.55 -6.76
N VAL A 24 -13.39 -8.21 -6.77
CA VAL A 24 -14.07 -7.38 -5.77
C VAL A 24 -15.57 -7.62 -5.77
N ASP A 25 -16.19 -7.69 -6.94
CA ASP A 25 -17.64 -7.89 -7.09
C ASP A 25 -18.04 -9.35 -6.82
N ARG A 26 -17.26 -10.33 -7.30
CA ARG A 26 -17.57 -11.77 -7.10
C ARG A 26 -17.66 -12.13 -5.63
N TYR A 27 -16.80 -11.55 -4.80
CA TYR A 27 -16.71 -11.86 -3.38
C TYR A 27 -17.30 -10.76 -2.48
N ASP A 28 -17.80 -9.68 -3.09
CA ASP A 28 -18.31 -8.47 -2.41
C ASP A 28 -17.40 -7.96 -1.28
N VAL A 29 -16.09 -7.99 -1.48
CA VAL A 29 -15.11 -7.69 -0.42
C VAL A 29 -15.15 -6.22 -0.03
N ALA A 30 -15.02 -5.95 1.27
CA ALA A 30 -14.88 -4.59 1.80
C ALA A 30 -13.41 -4.12 1.85
N THR A 31 -12.45 -5.04 1.71
CA THR A 31 -11.03 -4.76 1.81
C THR A 31 -10.26 -5.51 0.73
N VAL A 32 -9.27 -4.84 0.14
CA VAL A 32 -8.22 -5.48 -0.67
C VAL A 32 -6.86 -5.17 -0.06
N ASP A 33 -5.98 -6.16 -0.08
CA ASP A 33 -4.57 -6.00 0.23
C ASP A 33 -3.75 -6.32 -1.02
N LEU A 34 -2.93 -5.38 -1.45
CA LEU A 34 -2.11 -5.50 -2.65
C LEU A 34 -0.68 -5.81 -2.23
N ASP A 35 -0.33 -7.08 -2.35
CA ASP A 35 1.02 -7.55 -2.13
C ASP A 35 1.87 -7.26 -3.38
N VAL A 36 2.81 -6.30 -3.25
CA VAL A 36 3.64 -5.85 -4.37
C VAL A 36 5.09 -6.23 -4.10
N GLU A 37 5.56 -7.23 -4.83
CA GLU A 37 6.85 -7.87 -4.57
C GLU A 37 7.72 -8.04 -5.81
N GLY A 38 8.99 -8.37 -5.58
CA GLY A 38 9.94 -8.74 -6.61
C GLY A 38 10.05 -7.70 -7.72
N ALA A 39 9.91 -8.13 -8.98
CA ALA A 39 10.02 -7.23 -10.13
C ALA A 39 8.94 -6.13 -10.16
N ALA A 40 7.80 -6.32 -9.49
CA ALA A 40 6.73 -5.33 -9.45
C ALA A 40 7.10 -4.07 -8.65
N LEU A 41 8.04 -4.18 -7.70
CA LEU A 41 8.55 -3.04 -6.92
C LEU A 41 9.36 -2.06 -7.79
N GLY A 42 9.94 -2.53 -8.89
CA GLY A 42 10.73 -1.72 -9.83
C GLY A 42 9.97 -1.25 -11.08
N ASP A 43 8.76 -1.78 -11.34
CA ASP A 43 7.96 -1.42 -12.52
C ASP A 43 7.01 -0.26 -12.19
N ILE A 44 7.49 0.97 -12.32
CA ILE A 44 6.71 2.19 -12.07
C ILE A 44 5.48 2.28 -12.98
N ALA A 45 5.61 1.85 -14.23
CA ALA A 45 4.46 1.84 -15.15
C ALA A 45 3.39 0.83 -14.71
N ALA A 46 3.77 -0.28 -14.07
CA ALA A 46 2.82 -1.17 -13.40
C ALA A 46 2.21 -0.55 -12.15
N ALA A 47 2.99 0.14 -11.33
CA ALA A 47 2.50 0.86 -10.16
C ALA A 47 1.42 1.88 -10.54
N ASP A 48 1.66 2.70 -11.56
CA ASP A 48 0.70 3.71 -12.04
C ASP A 48 -0.59 3.07 -12.57
N ARG A 49 -0.47 1.99 -13.37
CA ARG A 49 -1.64 1.27 -13.88
C ARG A 49 -2.45 0.61 -12.76
N ARG A 50 -1.77 0.03 -11.76
CA ARG A 50 -2.42 -0.54 -10.57
C ARG A 50 -3.18 0.54 -9.81
N ALA A 51 -2.53 1.67 -9.55
CA ALA A 51 -3.13 2.79 -8.84
C ALA A 51 -4.39 3.32 -9.58
N GLN A 52 -4.29 3.54 -10.89
CA GLN A 52 -5.44 3.98 -11.71
C GLN A 52 -6.60 2.99 -11.66
N ALA A 53 -6.32 1.69 -11.78
CA ALA A 53 -7.34 0.66 -11.75
C ALA A 53 -8.04 0.58 -10.38
N VAL A 54 -7.26 0.60 -9.30
CA VAL A 54 -7.77 0.51 -7.93
C VAL A 54 -8.55 1.76 -7.54
N ALA A 55 -8.08 2.96 -7.92
CA ALA A 55 -8.78 4.21 -7.66
C ALA A 55 -10.16 4.24 -8.36
N ALA A 56 -10.25 3.73 -9.58
CA ALA A 56 -11.52 3.61 -10.29
C ALA A 56 -12.50 2.71 -9.54
N ILE A 57 -12.06 1.52 -9.10
CA ILE A 57 -12.91 0.57 -8.35
C ILE A 57 -13.30 1.16 -7.00
N GLN A 58 -12.38 1.79 -6.28
CA GLN A 58 -12.66 2.41 -4.98
C GLN A 58 -13.73 3.51 -5.12
N LYS A 59 -13.68 4.30 -6.19
CA LYS A 59 -14.70 5.31 -6.50
C LYS A 59 -16.06 4.67 -6.82
N GLU A 60 -16.09 3.63 -7.64
CA GLU A 60 -17.31 2.87 -7.98
C GLU A 60 -17.98 2.31 -6.71
N ARG A 61 -17.19 1.65 -5.86
CA ARG A 61 -17.60 1.07 -4.58
C ARG A 61 -18.13 2.11 -3.59
N LYS A 62 -17.47 3.27 -3.51
CA LYS A 62 -17.93 4.40 -2.69
C LYS A 62 -19.28 4.96 -3.19
N ALA A 63 -19.44 5.10 -4.51
CA ALA A 63 -20.68 5.55 -5.12
C ALA A 63 -21.85 4.58 -4.91
N SER A 64 -21.57 3.27 -4.80
CA SER A 64 -22.58 2.25 -4.49
C SER A 64 -22.84 2.06 -2.99
N GLY A 65 -22.30 2.91 -2.11
CA GLY A 65 -22.48 2.80 -0.66
C GLY A 65 -21.75 1.63 0.01
N LYS A 66 -20.79 1.01 -0.68
CA LYS A 66 -19.99 -0.11 -0.20
C LYS A 66 -18.49 0.20 -0.32
N PRO A 67 -17.96 1.20 0.44
CA PRO A 67 -16.59 1.66 0.28
C PRO A 67 -15.59 0.49 0.38
N LEU A 68 -14.50 0.60 -0.37
CA LEU A 68 -13.44 -0.40 -0.42
C LEU A 68 -12.19 0.14 0.30
N ALA A 69 -11.80 -0.52 1.40
CA ALA A 69 -10.53 -0.27 2.07
C ALA A 69 -9.38 -0.89 1.27
N VAL A 70 -8.29 -0.13 1.09
CA VAL A 70 -7.14 -0.58 0.30
C VAL A 70 -5.89 -0.55 1.17
N TRP A 71 -5.20 -1.68 1.22
CA TRP A 71 -3.92 -1.86 1.89
C TRP A 71 -2.83 -2.21 0.87
N LEU A 72 -1.59 -1.84 1.19
CA LEU A 72 -0.40 -2.33 0.50
C LEU A 72 0.40 -3.21 1.45
N THR A 73 0.76 -4.42 1.01
CA THR A 73 1.78 -5.23 1.66
C THR A 73 3.10 -5.10 0.88
N LEU A 74 4.16 -4.67 1.57
CA LEU A 74 5.43 -4.29 0.94
C LEU A 74 6.65 -4.79 1.71
N ALA A 75 7.73 -5.04 0.97
CA ALA A 75 9.02 -5.45 1.53
C ALA A 75 9.62 -4.36 2.44
N ALA A 76 10.17 -4.79 3.56
CA ALA A 76 10.88 -3.95 4.53
C ALA A 76 12.30 -4.46 4.79
N ASP A 77 13.17 -3.53 5.16
CA ASP A 77 14.46 -3.79 5.76
C ASP A 77 14.34 -3.69 7.29
N PRO A 78 15.38 -4.08 8.06
CA PRO A 78 15.37 -3.93 9.51
C PRO A 78 15.22 -2.47 10.00
N ASP A 79 15.42 -1.50 9.10
CA ASP A 79 15.24 -0.06 9.34
C ASP A 79 13.87 0.46 8.85
N GLY A 80 12.97 -0.42 8.39
CA GLY A 80 11.60 -0.10 7.98
C GLY A 80 11.34 -0.29 6.48
N LEU A 81 10.33 0.41 5.96
CA LEU A 81 9.90 0.27 4.56
C LEU A 81 11.04 0.61 3.57
N THR A 82 11.32 -0.31 2.64
CA THR A 82 12.37 -0.13 1.63
C THR A 82 12.12 1.11 0.75
N SER A 83 13.17 1.68 0.15
CA SER A 83 13.02 2.82 -0.76
C SER A 83 12.09 2.50 -1.94
N GLN A 84 12.15 1.28 -2.49
CA GLN A 84 11.23 0.87 -3.55
C GLN A 84 9.79 0.78 -3.04
N GLY A 85 9.56 0.23 -1.85
CA GLY A 85 8.25 0.22 -1.20
C GLY A 85 7.71 1.64 -1.01
N GLN A 86 8.54 2.60 -0.57
CA GLN A 86 8.15 4.00 -0.44
C GLN A 86 7.73 4.61 -1.80
N VAL A 87 8.44 4.30 -2.89
CA VAL A 87 8.06 4.73 -4.23
C VAL A 87 6.70 4.14 -4.62
N ILE A 88 6.44 2.86 -4.36
CA ILE A 88 5.13 2.25 -4.64
C ILE A 88 4.00 2.94 -3.86
N VAL A 89 4.21 3.26 -2.59
CA VAL A 89 3.23 4.02 -1.78
C VAL A 89 2.97 5.38 -2.43
N ALA A 90 4.03 6.12 -2.79
CA ALA A 90 3.91 7.45 -3.38
C ALA A 90 3.12 7.42 -4.71
N HIS A 91 3.43 6.48 -5.60
CA HIS A 91 2.71 6.32 -6.87
C HIS A 91 1.26 5.88 -6.68
N THR A 92 1.00 5.02 -5.69
CA THR A 92 -0.37 4.59 -5.35
C THR A 92 -1.23 5.76 -4.90
N LEU A 93 -0.71 6.60 -4.01
CA LEU A 93 -1.37 7.82 -3.54
C LEU A 93 -1.54 8.85 -4.67
N ALA A 94 -0.50 9.07 -5.48
CA ALA A 94 -0.55 9.99 -6.62
C ALA A 94 -1.57 9.56 -7.69
N GLY A 95 -1.79 8.24 -7.85
CA GLY A 95 -2.81 7.69 -8.71
C GLY A 95 -4.25 7.83 -8.17
N GLY A 96 -4.44 8.42 -6.99
CA GLY A 96 -5.74 8.74 -6.42
C GLY A 96 -6.36 7.65 -5.55
N VAL A 97 -5.58 6.65 -5.14
CA VAL A 97 -6.03 5.62 -4.19
C VAL A 97 -6.01 6.19 -2.77
N GLU A 98 -7.13 6.08 -2.06
CA GLU A 98 -7.18 6.32 -0.61
C GLU A 98 -6.72 5.04 0.10
N LEU A 99 -5.51 5.05 0.68
CA LEU A 99 -4.98 3.91 1.44
C LEU A 99 -5.47 3.95 2.89
N GLU A 100 -5.93 2.80 3.39
CA GLU A 100 -6.24 2.59 4.81
C GLU A 100 -4.97 2.32 5.62
N GLY A 101 -3.96 1.74 4.99
CA GLY A 101 -2.65 1.55 5.61
C GLY A 101 -1.64 0.82 4.73
N VAL A 102 -0.44 0.67 5.28
CA VAL A 102 0.66 -0.10 4.69
C VAL A 102 1.08 -1.16 5.70
N ASN A 103 1.04 -2.42 5.29
CA ASN A 103 1.53 -3.56 6.02
C ASN A 103 2.96 -3.88 5.54
N ILE A 104 3.92 -3.92 6.47
CA ILE A 104 5.31 -4.21 6.13
C ILE A 104 5.65 -5.67 6.35
N MET A 105 6.31 -6.29 5.37
CA MET A 105 6.78 -7.67 5.47
C MET A 105 8.05 -7.74 6.30
N THR A 106 7.91 -8.13 7.57
CA THR A 106 9.03 -8.27 8.50
C THR A 106 9.65 -9.67 8.43
N MET A 107 10.06 -10.08 7.23
CA MET A 107 10.62 -11.39 6.92
C MET A 107 11.66 -11.28 5.80
N ASP A 108 12.41 -12.36 5.56
CA ASP A 108 13.34 -12.49 4.44
C ASP A 108 14.36 -11.37 4.22
N PHE A 109 14.79 -10.70 5.29
CA PHE A 109 15.78 -9.63 5.28
C PHE A 109 17.13 -10.01 4.64
N GLY A 110 17.45 -11.30 4.49
CA GLY A 110 18.67 -11.75 3.79
C GLY A 110 19.94 -11.02 4.27
N ALA A 111 20.60 -10.32 3.34
CA ALA A 111 21.80 -9.53 3.60
C ALA A 111 21.52 -8.09 4.11
N SER A 112 20.27 -7.62 4.10
CA SER A 112 19.93 -6.28 4.61
C SER A 112 19.89 -6.24 6.14
N LYS A 113 19.81 -7.40 6.82
CA LYS A 113 20.11 -7.49 8.25
C LYS A 113 21.58 -7.76 8.55
N PRO A 114 22.13 -7.23 9.65
CA PRO A 114 23.42 -7.66 10.15
C PRO A 114 23.46 -9.19 10.38
N ALA A 115 24.57 -9.84 10.01
CA ALA A 115 24.73 -11.29 10.16
C ALA A 115 24.53 -11.76 11.60
N ALA A 116 24.91 -10.93 12.59
CA ALA A 116 24.77 -11.19 14.01
C ALA A 116 23.33 -11.09 14.53
N TRP A 117 22.39 -10.53 13.75
CA TRP A 117 20.99 -10.38 14.19
C TRP A 117 20.19 -11.64 13.89
N SER A 118 19.36 -12.06 14.85
CA SER A 118 18.29 -13.02 14.60
C SER A 118 17.21 -12.39 13.70
N MET A 119 16.42 -13.23 13.03
CA MET A 119 15.27 -12.76 12.25
C MET A 119 14.22 -12.08 13.14
N SER A 120 14.02 -12.57 14.37
CA SER A 120 13.09 -11.96 15.34
C SER A 120 13.50 -10.53 15.69
N ARG A 121 14.78 -10.30 15.99
CA ARG A 121 15.32 -8.97 16.30
C ARG A 121 15.20 -8.03 15.10
N ALA A 122 15.50 -8.53 13.90
CA ALA A 122 15.35 -7.73 12.68
C ALA A 122 13.89 -7.35 12.41
N ALA A 123 12.95 -8.26 12.67
CA ALA A 123 11.52 -8.00 12.53
C ALA A 123 10.99 -6.99 13.55
N GLU A 124 11.45 -7.05 14.81
CA GLU A 124 11.15 -6.06 15.83
C GLU A 124 11.67 -4.68 15.43
N SER A 125 12.92 -4.61 14.97
CA SER A 125 13.55 -3.37 14.49
C SER A 125 12.76 -2.73 13.35
N ALA A 126 12.35 -3.52 12.35
CA ALA A 126 11.63 -3.01 11.17
C ALA A 126 10.29 -2.34 11.52
N ARG A 127 9.67 -2.71 12.65
CA ARG A 127 8.39 -2.14 13.11
C ARG A 127 8.58 -0.90 13.97
N MET A 128 9.79 -0.67 14.46
CA MET A 128 10.10 0.46 15.32
C MET A 128 10.66 1.60 14.47
N PRO A 129 10.20 2.86 14.66
CA PRO A 129 10.88 3.99 14.05
C PRO A 129 12.33 4.05 14.56
N PRO A 130 13.30 4.49 13.74
CA PRO A 130 14.70 4.54 14.15
C PRO A 130 14.85 5.41 15.41
N MET A 131 15.59 4.89 16.40
CA MET A 131 15.83 5.51 17.71
C MET A 131 16.56 6.88 17.66
N ASP A 132 16.99 7.33 16.48
CA ASP A 132 17.54 8.68 16.20
C ASP A 132 16.44 9.72 15.90
N SER A 133 15.26 9.29 15.49
CA SER A 133 14.13 10.21 15.39
C SER A 133 13.60 10.49 16.79
N SER A 134 13.87 11.69 17.33
CA SER A 134 13.07 12.23 18.44
C SER A 134 11.59 11.98 18.14
N PRO A 135 10.77 11.55 19.12
CA PRO A 135 9.36 11.29 18.88
C PRO A 135 8.76 12.52 18.19
N PRO A 136 8.00 12.37 17.09
CA PRO A 136 7.31 13.51 16.53
C PRO A 136 6.47 14.09 17.67
N SER A 137 6.75 15.35 18.01
CA SER A 137 5.90 16.12 18.91
C SER A 137 4.46 15.83 18.52
N THR A 138 3.62 15.50 19.49
CA THR A 138 2.18 15.22 19.33
C THR A 138 1.48 16.30 18.49
N ALA A 139 2.06 17.50 18.36
CA ALA A 139 1.61 18.58 17.50
C ALA A 139 1.71 18.32 15.97
N THR A 140 2.61 17.46 15.50
CA THR A 140 2.79 17.23 14.04
C THR A 140 1.76 16.23 13.48
N LEU A 141 1.31 15.26 14.29
CA LEU A 141 0.27 14.30 13.89
C LEU A 141 -1.12 14.94 13.86
N GLU A 142 -1.42 15.88 14.76
CA GLU A 142 -2.72 16.58 14.74
C GLU A 142 -2.87 17.53 13.53
N ARG A 143 -1.77 18.04 12.96
CA ARG A 143 -1.84 18.97 11.83
C ARG A 143 -2.10 18.29 10.48
N THR A 144 -1.71 17.03 10.33
CA THR A 144 -2.02 16.23 9.12
C THR A 144 -3.43 15.64 9.19
N LEU A 145 -3.97 15.41 10.39
CA LEU A 145 -5.32 14.89 10.59
C LEU A 145 -6.41 15.99 10.63
N ALA A 146 -6.06 17.24 10.93
CA ALA A 146 -7.01 18.37 11.04
C ALA A 146 -7.38 19.06 9.70
N ALA A 147 -6.88 18.60 8.55
CA ALA A 147 -7.15 19.26 7.25
C ALA A 147 -8.34 18.68 6.46
N LYS A 148 -9.22 17.87 7.07
CA LYS A 148 -10.53 17.53 6.49
C LYS A 148 -11.66 17.96 7.45
N PRO A 149 -12.46 18.99 7.11
CA PRO A 149 -13.65 19.30 7.88
C PRO A 149 -14.66 18.15 7.74
N PHE A 150 -15.04 17.58 8.88
CA PHE A 150 -16.22 16.73 9.01
C PHE A 150 -17.43 17.55 8.52
N GLY A 151 -18.06 17.09 7.45
CA GLY A 151 -19.30 17.66 6.95
C GLY A 151 -20.39 17.53 8.02
N ALA A 152 -20.74 18.64 8.65
CA ALA A 152 -21.97 18.77 9.40
C ALA A 152 -23.14 18.74 8.40
N SER A 153 -23.87 17.63 8.37
CA SER A 153 -25.22 17.58 7.83
C SER A 153 -26.17 18.18 8.87
N LEU A 154 -26.83 19.28 8.55
CA LEU A 154 -28.03 19.77 9.23
C LEU A 154 -28.89 20.53 8.21
N ALA A 155 -30.09 19.98 7.98
CA ALA A 155 -31.28 20.52 7.30
C ALA A 155 -31.18 20.87 5.81
#